data_AF-A0A7X8LBD9-F1
#
_entry.id   AF-A0A7X8LBD9-F1
#
_cell.length_a   1.000
_cell.length_b   1.000
_cell.length_c   1.000
_cell.angle_alpha   90.00
_cell.angle_beta   90.00
_cell.angle_gamma   90.00
#
_symmetry.space_group_name_H-M   'P 1'
#
loop_
_entity.id
_entity.type
_entity.pdbx_description
1 polymer ?
#
loop_
_entity_poly.entity_id
_entity_poly.type
_entity_poly.pdbx_seq_one_letter_code
_entity_poly.pdbx_strand_id
1 'polypeptide(L)'
;MLAIEDPNDRRNEGMIILDRFEGEQAILEIHGKMKQVPRLQVAEGVQEGDVLKIINNQYVCDEEETIKRRKYIESLMKNLWEE
;
A
#
# COMPACT_ATOMS: atom_id res chain seq x y z
N MET A 1 -14.83 -18.09 -19.78
CA MET A 1 -15.77 -17.31 -18.95
C MET A 1 -14.91 -16.28 -18.24
N LEU A 2 -14.93 -15.02 -18.68
CA LEU A 2 -14.09 -13.97 -18.12
C LEU A 2 -14.56 -13.70 -16.68
N ALA A 3 -13.64 -13.74 -15.72
CA ALA A 3 -13.93 -13.45 -14.33
C ALA A 3 -14.60 -12.07 -14.25
N ILE A 4 -15.73 -12.01 -13.54
CA ILE A 4 -16.38 -10.74 -13.22
C ILE A 4 -15.43 -10.07 -12.21
N GLU A 5 -14.64 -9.11 -12.66
CA GLU A 5 -13.89 -8.22 -11.78
C GLU A 5 -14.91 -7.55 -10.84
N ASP A 6 -14.72 -7.70 -9.53
CA ASP A 6 -15.62 -7.13 -8.53
C ASP A 6 -15.64 -5.60 -8.72
N PRO A 7 -16.79 -4.97 -9.01
CA PRO A 7 -16.87 -3.53 -9.24
C PRO A 7 -16.57 -2.70 -7.97
N ASN A 8 -16.47 -3.32 -6.79
CA ASN A 8 -15.97 -2.72 -5.55
C ASN A 8 -14.48 -3.02 -5.29
N ASP A 9 -13.78 -3.65 -6.24
CA ASP A 9 -12.36 -3.95 -6.14
C ASP A 9 -11.50 -2.68 -6.24
N ARG A 10 -11.41 -1.96 -5.12
CA ARG A 10 -10.53 -0.80 -4.96
C ARG A 10 -9.06 -1.17 -4.81
N ARG A 11 -8.65 -2.44 -4.97
CA ARG A 11 -7.26 -2.87 -4.74
C ARG A 11 -6.24 -2.05 -5.56
N ASN A 12 -6.66 -1.42 -6.65
CA ASN A 12 -5.80 -0.62 -7.54
C ASN A 12 -6.17 0.88 -7.67
N GLU A 13 -7.11 1.40 -6.87
CA GLU A 13 -7.41 2.83 -6.87
C GLU A 13 -6.32 3.59 -6.09
N GLY A 14 -5.46 4.31 -6.81
CA GLY A 14 -4.74 5.49 -6.29
C GLY A 14 -3.65 5.31 -5.23
N MET A 15 -3.57 4.17 -4.54
CA MET A 15 -2.67 4.03 -3.39
C MET A 15 -1.23 3.74 -3.83
N ILE A 16 -0.31 4.42 -3.16
CA ILE A 16 1.12 4.13 -3.19
C ILE A 16 1.40 3.35 -1.91
N ILE A 17 1.98 2.17 -2.01
CA ILE A 17 2.32 1.35 -0.85
C ILE A 17 3.82 1.13 -0.86
N LEU A 18 4.48 1.27 0.29
CA LEU A 18 5.84 0.75 0.41
C LEU A 18 5.76 -0.77 0.48
N ASP A 19 6.19 -1.46 -0.56
CA ASP A 19 6.22 -2.94 -0.55
C ASP A 19 7.39 -3.43 0.29
N ARG A 20 8.61 -3.00 -0.05
CA ARG A 20 9.83 -3.39 0.68
C ARG A 20 11.00 -2.44 0.47
N PHE A 21 12.01 -2.56 1.31
CA PHE A 21 13.32 -1.95 1.08
C PHE A 21 14.34 -2.95 0.51
N GLU A 22 15.12 -2.53 -0.49
CA GLU A 22 16.20 -3.31 -1.09
C GLU A 22 17.50 -2.48 -1.11
N GLY A 23 18.30 -2.59 -0.05
CA GLY A 23 19.50 -1.77 0.14
C GLY A 23 19.16 -0.27 0.14
N GLU A 24 19.71 0.45 -0.83
CA GLU A 24 19.50 1.90 -1.02
C GLU A 24 18.24 2.25 -1.84
N GLN A 25 17.42 1.25 -2.18
CA GLN A 25 16.17 1.42 -2.92
C GLN A 25 14.95 1.11 -2.05
N ALA A 26 13.84 1.77 -2.35
CA ALA A 26 12.50 1.44 -1.88
C ALA A 26 11.68 0.95 -3.08
N ILE A 27 10.96 -0.15 -2.90
CA ILE A 27 10.07 -0.71 -3.91
C ILE A 27 8.66 -0.29 -3.53
N LEU A 28 8.02 0.49 -4.40
CA LEU A 28 6.66 0.98 -4.22
C LEU A 28 5.71 0.22 -5.11
N GLU A 29 4.57 -0.20 -4.58
CA GLU A 29 3.42 -0.63 -5.38
C GLU A 29 2.57 0.60 -5.68
N ILE A 30 2.35 0.90 -6.96
CA ILE A 30 1.57 2.04 -7.43
C ILE A 30 0.62 1.54 -8.51
N HIS A 31 -0.69 1.52 -8.22
CA HIS A 31 -1.71 0.98 -9.14
C HIS A 31 -1.39 -0.45 -9.62
N GLY A 32 -0.95 -1.33 -8.71
CA GLY A 32 -0.55 -2.70 -9.02
C GLY A 32 0.75 -2.84 -9.81
N LYS A 33 1.51 -1.75 -10.00
CA LYS A 33 2.82 -1.77 -10.66
C LYS A 33 3.92 -1.47 -9.66
N MET A 34 5.03 -2.18 -9.80
CA MET A 34 6.22 -1.97 -8.99
C MET A 34 7.06 -0.81 -9.54
N LYS A 35 7.42 0.14 -8.69
CA LYS A 35 8.30 1.26 -8.99
C LYS A 35 9.45 1.31 -8.00
N GLN A 36 10.67 1.39 -8.50
CA GLN A 36 11.86 1.59 -7.67
C GLN A 36 12.13 3.09 -7.50
N VAL A 37 12.41 3.50 -6.27
CA VAL A 37 12.84 4.87 -5.95
C VAL A 37 14.00 4.82 -4.95
N PRO A 38 14.88 5.84 -4.93
CA PRO A 38 15.90 5.94 -3.90
C PRO A 38 15.27 5.94 -2.50
N ARG A 39 15.84 5.18 -1.57
CA ARG A 39 15.39 5.11 -0.17
C ARG A 39 15.29 6.50 0.47
N LEU A 40 16.20 7.41 0.10
CA LEU A 40 16.24 8.80 0.56
C LEU A 40 15.01 9.63 0.17
N GLN A 41 14.23 9.19 -0.82
CA GLN A 41 12.95 9.83 -1.17
C GLN A 41 11.82 9.41 -0.24
N VAL A 42 12.02 8.41 0.62
CA VAL A 42 11.04 7.96 1.62
C VAL A 42 11.37 8.62 2.96
N ALA A 43 10.37 9.18 3.61
CA ALA A 43 10.51 9.81 4.91
C ALA A 43 10.94 8.80 5.98
N GLU A 44 11.63 9.28 7.00
CA GLU A 44 12.00 8.47 8.15
C GLU A 44 10.75 7.95 8.89
N GLY A 45 10.82 6.73 9.40
CA GLY A 45 9.72 6.10 10.15
C GLY A 45 8.70 5.35 9.28
N VAL A 46 8.73 5.49 7.95
CA VAL A 46 7.89 4.70 7.04
C VAL A 46 8.32 3.23 7.05
N GLN A 47 7.34 2.33 7.12
CA GLN A 47 7.53 0.88 7.19
C GLN A 47 6.91 0.14 6.00
N GLU A 48 7.38 -1.08 5.76
CA GLU A 48 6.81 -1.98 4.75
C GLU A 48 5.32 -2.22 5.02
N GLY A 49 4.49 -2.10 3.99
CA GLY A 49 3.03 -2.14 4.05
C GLY A 49 2.35 -0.78 4.29
N ASP A 50 3.09 0.29 4.60
CA ASP A 50 2.50 1.62 4.80
C ASP A 50 1.92 2.18 3.49
N VAL A 51 0.77 2.83 3.60
CA VAL A 51 0.22 3.66 2.53
C VAL A 51 0.93 5.00 2.54
N LEU A 52 1.38 5.46 1.37
CA LEU A 52 2.18 6.67 1.22
C LEU A 52 1.41 7.76 0.48
N LYS A 53 1.73 9.00 0.83
CA LYS A 53 1.40 10.20 0.07
C LYS A 53 2.66 10.97 -0.31
N ILE A 54 2.56 11.77 -1.37
CA ILE A 54 3.67 12.60 -1.82
C ILE A 54 3.50 14.00 -1.24
N ILE A 55 4.46 14.43 -0.42
CA ILE A 55 4.53 15.79 0.15
C ILE A 55 5.91 16.33 -0.19
N ASN A 56 5.98 17.51 -0.83
CA ASN A 56 7.24 18.16 -1.20
C ASN A 56 8.23 17.22 -1.92
N ASN A 57 7.71 16.38 -2.83
CA ASN A 57 8.49 15.41 -3.60
C ASN A 57 9.16 14.30 -2.76
N GLN A 58 8.64 14.06 -1.54
CA GLN A 58 9.03 12.97 -0.64
C GLN A 58 7.82 12.06 -0.38
N TYR A 59 8.06 10.76 -0.27
CA TYR A 59 7.06 9.76 0.11
C TYR A 59 6.94 9.72 1.64
N VAL A 60 5.77 10.04 2.16
CA VAL A 60 5.49 10.13 3.61
C VAL A 60 4.36 9.18 3.94
N CYS A 61 4.39 8.57 5.14
CA CYS A 61 3.30 7.73 5.62
C CYS A 61 1.97 8.52 5.64
N ASP A 62 0.94 7.94 5.06
CA ASP A 62 -0.44 8.29 5.33
C ASP A 62 -0.97 7.35 6.42
N GLU A 63 -0.83 7.78 7.67
CA GLU A 63 -1.22 6.98 8.84
C GLU A 63 -2.71 6.62 8.81
N GLU A 64 -3.56 7.54 8.36
CA GLU A 64 -5.00 7.33 8.33
C GLU A 64 -5.37 6.23 7.33
N GLU A 65 -4.84 6.31 6.10
CA GLU A 65 -5.07 5.28 5.09
C GLU A 65 -4.40 3.96 5.43
N THR A 66 -3.23 4.00 6.07
CA THR A 66 -2.56 2.79 6.59
C THR A 66 -3.43 2.06 7.61
N ILE A 67 -4.02 2.80 8.56
CA ILE A 67 -4.93 2.22 9.58
C ILE A 67 -6.20 1.68 8.93
N LYS A 68 -6.81 2.43 7.99
CA LYS A 68 -8.02 1.98 7.28
C LYS A 68 -7.76 0.70 6.50
N ARG A 69 -6.65 0.65 5.75
CA ARG A 69 -6.24 -0.53 4.99
C ARG A 69 -6.01 -1.73 5.90
N ARG A 70 -5.29 -1.55 7.00
CA ARG A 70 -5.04 -2.61 7.99
C ARG A 70 -6.35 -3.17 8.56
N LYS A 71 -7.26 -2.31 9.01
CA LYS A 71 -8.58 -2.71 9.52
C LYS A 71 -9.41 -3.44 8.47
N TYR A 72 -9.36 -3.00 7.21
CA TYR A 72 -10.06 -3.67 6.12
C TYR A 72 -9.53 -5.09 5.93
N ILE A 73 -8.20 -5.28 5.87
CA ILE A 73 -7.58 -6.60 5.77
C ILE A 73 -7.94 -7.49 6.96
N GLU A 74 -7.87 -6.96 8.19
CA GLU A 74 -8.29 -7.68 9.40
C GLU A 74 -9.76 -8.11 9.36
N SER A 75 -10.64 -7.25 8.83
CA SER A 75 -12.07 -7.58 8.67
C SER A 75 -12.31 -8.71 7.67
N LEU A 76 -11.53 -8.77 6.59
CA LEU A 76 -11.60 -9.87 5.62
C LEU A 76 -11.16 -11.18 6.26
N MET A 77 -10.12 -11.16 7.09
CA MET A 77 -9.68 -12.34 7.83
C MET A 77 -10.77 -12.81 8.80
N LYS A 78 -11.37 -11.92 9.60
CA LYS A 78 -12.40 -12.27 10.59
C LYS A 78 -13.58 -13.03 9.95
N ASN A 79 -14.05 -12.59 8.79
CA ASN A 79 -15.15 -13.22 8.07
C ASN A 79 -14.86 -14.68 7.64
N LEU A 80 -13.59 -15.08 7.55
CA LEU A 80 -13.21 -16.44 7.15
C LEU A 80 -13.22 -17.45 8.32
N TRP A 81 -13.16 -16.97 9.57
CA TRP A 81 -13.06 -17.80 10.77
C TRP A 81 -14.38 -17.91 11.56
N GLU A 82 -15.47 -17.30 11.10
CA GLU A 82 -16.79 -17.35 11.75
C GLU A 82 -17.67 -18.52 11.23
N GLU A 83 -17.10 -19.73 11.09
CA GLU A 83 -17.84 -21.00 10.89
C GLU A 83 -17.97 -21.83 12.18
#